data_AF-A0A533UFJ9-F1
#
_entry.id   AF-A0A533UFJ9-F1
#
_cell.length_a   1.000
_cell.length_b   1.000
_cell.length_c   1.000
_cell.angle_alpha   90.00
_cell.angle_beta   90.00
_cell.angle_gamma   90.00
#
_symmetry.space_group_name_H-M   'P 1'
#
loop_
_entity.id
_entity.type
_entity.pdbx_description
1 polymer ?
#
loop_
_entity_poly.entity_id
_entity_poly.type
_entity_poly.pdbx_seq_one_letter_code
_entity_poly.pdbx_strand_id
1 'polypeptide(L)'
;RNALRLKRLCNNLLDITRVESQTLRLEKVQFDLNELISSVIKDFRNQCDYGGNAGTQNVKVSFNPSDHVFVKADKYLIAQVILNLLDNAFKFTPAGTISISVRKKDKGKALVKIKDTGYGIDKKILPKLFSKFATISFTGTGIGLYISKCVIKAHGA
;
A
#
# COMPACT_ATOMS: atom_id res chain seq x y z
N ARG A 1 3.30 -14.46 13.98
CA ARG A 1 2.46 -14.31 12.74
C ARG A 1 1.05 -13.78 13.03
N ASN A 2 0.26 -14.40 13.94
CA ASN A 2 -1.13 -13.98 14.23
C ASN A 2 -1.24 -12.60 14.92
N ALA A 3 -0.33 -12.29 15.87
CA ALA A 3 -0.34 -11.00 16.58
C ALA A 3 -0.11 -9.79 15.66
N LEU A 4 0.77 -9.90 14.65
CA LEU A 4 1.01 -8.83 13.68
C LEU A 4 -0.19 -8.61 12.76
N ARG A 5 -0.86 -9.70 12.35
CA ARG A 5 -2.11 -9.63 11.57
C ARG A 5 -3.22 -8.97 12.39
N LEU A 6 -3.38 -9.38 13.66
CA LEU A 6 -4.37 -8.79 14.56
C LEU A 6 -4.09 -7.29 14.80
N LYS A 7 -2.83 -6.91 15.04
CA LYS A 7 -2.42 -5.50 15.16
C LYS A 7 -2.76 -4.69 13.91
N ARG A 8 -2.47 -5.22 12.71
CA ARG A 8 -2.87 -4.57 11.44
C ARG A 8 -4.38 -4.42 11.33
N LEU A 9 -5.16 -5.41 11.78
CA LEU A 9 -6.63 -5.33 11.76
C LEU A 9 -7.19 -4.32 12.75
N CYS A 10 -6.65 -4.27 13.97
CA CYS A 10 -7.03 -3.26 14.95
C CYS A 10 -6.70 -1.85 14.45
N ASN A 11 -5.49 -1.65 13.91
CA ASN A 11 -5.11 -0.36 13.33
C ASN A 11 -6.02 0.02 12.16
N ASN A 12 -6.27 -0.92 11.23
CA ASN A 12 -7.17 -0.70 10.11
C ASN A 12 -8.59 -0.36 10.58
N LEU A 13 -9.10 -0.99 11.63
CA LEU A 13 -10.42 -0.69 12.20
C LEU A 13 -10.47 0.71 12.83
N LEU A 14 -9.42 1.11 13.55
CA LEU A 14 -9.26 2.46 14.11
C LEU A 14 -9.20 3.52 13.00
N ASP A 15 -8.48 3.25 11.92
CA ASP A 15 -8.39 4.14 10.77
C ASP A 15 -9.74 4.30 10.07
N ILE A 16 -10.49 3.20 9.90
CA ILE A 16 -11.87 3.24 9.38
C ILE A 16 -12.76 4.11 10.26
N THR A 17 -12.75 3.89 11.58
CA THR A 17 -13.61 4.65 12.50
C THR A 17 -13.29 6.14 12.46
N ARG A 18 -12.01 6.51 12.39
CA ARG A 18 -11.57 7.90 12.26
C ARG A 18 -12.01 8.54 10.95
N VAL A 19 -11.90 7.80 9.84
CA VAL A 19 -12.36 8.26 8.52
C VAL A 19 -13.87 8.47 8.52
N GLU A 20 -14.65 7.50 9.00
CA GLU A 20 -16.11 7.54 8.95
C GLU A 20 -16.72 8.58 9.88
N SER A 21 -16.10 8.80 11.04
CA SER A 21 -16.50 9.86 11.97
C SER A 21 -16.01 11.25 11.56
N GLN A 22 -15.34 11.40 10.40
CA GLN A 22 -14.69 12.66 9.98
C GLN A 22 -13.67 13.21 11.00
N THR A 23 -13.16 12.36 11.90
CA THR A 23 -12.19 12.73 12.93
C THR A 23 -10.74 12.50 12.51
N LEU A 24 -10.51 11.97 11.31
CA LEU A 24 -9.17 11.79 10.76
C LEU A 24 -8.50 13.16 10.57
N ARG A 25 -7.62 13.51 11.52
CA ARG A 25 -6.72 14.67 11.41
C ARG A 25 -5.42 14.22 10.75
N LEU A 26 -5.07 14.87 9.65
CA LEU A 26 -3.84 14.59 8.92
C LEU A 26 -2.67 15.38 9.51
N GLU A 27 -1.62 14.70 9.92
CA GLU A 27 -0.38 15.34 10.35
C GLU A 27 0.54 15.53 9.14
N LYS A 28 0.26 16.58 8.36
CA LYS A 28 0.97 16.82 7.10
C LYS A 28 2.37 17.37 7.34
N VAL A 29 3.38 16.60 6.96
CA VAL A 29 4.79 17.01 6.97
C VAL A 29 5.35 16.99 5.54
N GLN A 30 6.40 17.77 5.30
CA GLN A 30 7.13 17.70 4.03
C GLN A 30 8.17 16.58 4.11
N PHE A 31 8.19 15.69 3.12
CA PHE A 31 9.15 14.59 3.04
C PHE A 31 9.38 14.18 1.58
N ASP A 32 10.49 13.48 1.32
CA ASP A 32 10.75 12.87 0.02
C ASP A 32 10.03 11.51 -0.10
N LEU A 33 9.18 11.40 -1.12
CA LEU A 33 8.41 10.21 -1.41
C LEU A 33 9.30 9.03 -1.83
N ASN A 34 10.43 9.30 -2.48
CA ASN A 34 11.39 8.25 -2.88
C ASN A 34 12.05 7.60 -1.66
N GLU A 35 12.42 8.40 -0.66
CA GLU A 35 12.98 7.89 0.60
C GLU A 35 11.96 7.05 1.36
N LEU A 36 10.71 7.53 1.44
CA LEU A 36 9.63 6.79 2.08
C LEU A 36 9.40 5.43 1.41
N ILE A 37 9.29 5.39 0.09
CA ILE A 37 9.09 4.15 -0.66
C ILE A 37 10.29 3.20 -0.46
N SER A 38 11.51 3.72 -0.47
CA SER A 38 12.72 2.93 -0.24
C SER A 38 12.73 2.28 1.14
N SER A 39 12.34 3.03 2.18
CA SER A 39 12.17 2.51 3.54
C SER A 39 11.10 1.41 3.58
N VAL A 40 9.93 1.64 2.98
CA VAL A 40 8.84 0.64 2.96
C VAL A 40 9.26 -0.64 2.24
N ILE A 41 9.97 -0.54 1.11
CA ILE A 41 10.49 -1.71 0.37
C ILE A 41 11.50 -2.49 1.23
N LYS A 42 12.42 -1.78 1.92
CA LYS A 42 13.41 -2.41 2.79
C LYS A 42 12.75 -3.17 3.93
N ASP A 43 11.80 -2.53 4.62
CA ASP A 43 11.07 -3.15 5.73
C ASP A 43 10.22 -4.34 5.25
N PHE A 44 9.64 -4.24 4.05
CA PHE A 44 8.88 -5.32 3.45
C PHE A 44 9.75 -6.54 3.12
N ARG A 45 10.95 -6.33 2.54
CA ARG A 45 11.91 -7.40 2.26
C ARG A 45 12.33 -8.12 3.54
N ASN A 46 12.69 -7.36 4.58
CA ASN A 46 13.04 -7.92 5.88
C ASN A 46 11.89 -8.76 6.47
N GLN A 47 10.63 -8.33 6.33
CA GLN A 47 9.47 -9.10 6.81
C GLN A 47 9.23 -10.39 6.01
N CYS A 48 9.56 -10.40 4.72
CA CYS A 48 9.43 -11.58 3.87
C CYS A 48 10.53 -12.61 4.14
N ASP A 49 11.77 -12.16 4.34
CA ASP A 49 12.93 -13.03 4.57
C ASP A 49 12.88 -13.72 5.95
N TYR A 50 12.40 -13.04 7.00
CA TYR A 50 12.26 -13.62 8.34
C TYR A 50 11.04 -14.56 8.51
N GLY A 51 10.17 -14.68 7.50
CA GLY A 51 8.86 -15.33 7.63
C GLY A 51 8.80 -16.83 7.35
N GLY A 52 9.93 -17.49 7.05
CA GLY A 52 9.97 -18.93 6.73
C GLY A 52 9.28 -19.31 5.41
N ASN A 53 8.94 -18.33 4.57
CA ASN A 53 8.51 -18.58 3.20
C ASN A 53 9.76 -18.69 2.32
N ALA A 54 10.51 -19.79 2.45
CA ALA A 54 11.70 -20.09 1.64
C ALA A 54 11.42 -20.24 0.13
N GLY A 55 10.21 -19.90 -0.35
CA GLY A 55 9.80 -19.90 -1.75
C GLY A 55 9.71 -18.51 -2.42
N THR A 56 10.10 -17.43 -1.73
CA THR A 56 9.97 -16.04 -2.24
C THR A 56 11.06 -15.61 -3.21
N GLN A 57 11.95 -16.52 -3.64
CA GLN A 57 13.00 -16.23 -4.62
C GLN A 57 12.48 -15.84 -6.01
N ASN A 58 11.17 -15.97 -6.26
CA ASN A 58 10.59 -15.77 -7.59
C ASN A 58 9.96 -14.39 -7.83
N VAL A 59 9.90 -13.49 -6.83
CA VAL A 59 9.31 -12.15 -7.00
C VAL A 59 10.37 -11.05 -6.87
N LYS A 60 10.67 -10.38 -7.98
CA LYS A 60 11.60 -9.25 -8.02
C LYS A 60 10.87 -7.95 -7.76
N VAL A 61 11.24 -7.22 -6.70
CA VAL A 61 10.78 -5.84 -6.49
C VAL A 61 11.78 -4.87 -7.11
N SER A 62 11.35 -4.18 -8.16
CA SER A 62 12.13 -3.14 -8.85
C SER A 62 11.59 -1.76 -8.48
N PHE A 63 12.46 -0.93 -7.95
CA PHE A 63 12.21 0.48 -7.70
C PHE A 63 13.47 1.25 -8.08
N ASN A 64 13.35 2.09 -9.10
CA ASN A 64 14.42 2.98 -9.51
C ASN A 64 13.93 4.40 -9.19
N PRO A 65 14.33 4.97 -8.05
CA PRO A 65 13.97 6.34 -7.72
C PRO A 65 14.53 7.28 -8.79
N SER A 66 13.69 8.20 -9.26
CA SER A 66 14.13 9.34 -10.08
C SER A 66 14.56 10.50 -9.18
N ASP A 67 14.59 11.73 -9.70
CA ASP A 67 14.76 12.96 -8.93
C ASP A 67 13.88 13.00 -7.68
N HIS A 68 14.37 13.65 -6.62
CA HIS A 68 13.66 13.86 -5.35
C HIS A 68 12.23 14.38 -5.58
N VAL A 69 11.26 13.72 -4.95
CA VAL A 69 9.83 14.06 -5.07
C VAL A 69 9.29 14.44 -3.69
N PHE A 70 9.41 15.72 -3.35
CA PHE A 70 8.87 16.25 -2.11
C PHE A 70 7.35 16.41 -2.19
N VAL A 71 6.65 15.93 -1.16
CA VAL A 71 5.21 16.07 -0.98
C VAL A 71 4.88 16.56 0.43
N LYS A 72 3.76 17.26 0.60
CA LYS A 72 3.22 17.66 1.91
C LYS A 72 2.01 16.80 2.26
N ALA A 73 2.24 15.74 3.03
CA ALA A 73 1.24 14.72 3.33
C ALA A 73 1.49 14.09 4.72
N ASP A 74 0.54 13.30 5.20
CA ASP A 74 0.74 12.48 6.39
C ASP A 74 1.65 11.30 6.05
N LYS A 75 2.90 11.37 6.49
CA LYS A 75 3.94 10.40 6.12
C LYS A 75 3.56 8.97 6.55
N TYR A 76 2.93 8.81 7.71
CA TYR A 76 2.56 7.49 8.25
C TYR A 76 1.43 6.86 7.43
N LEU A 77 0.36 7.62 7.18
CA LEU A 77 -0.78 7.12 6.41
C LEU A 77 -0.39 6.82 4.96
N ILE A 78 0.49 7.63 4.35
CA ILE A 78 1.01 7.34 3.00
C ILE A 78 1.88 6.06 3.00
N ALA A 79 2.71 5.84 4.02
CA ALA A 79 3.47 4.60 4.16
C ALA A 79 2.55 3.37 4.21
N GLN A 80 1.45 3.47 4.97
CA GLN A 80 0.45 2.41 5.09
C GLN A 80 -0.26 2.14 3.76
N VAL A 81 -0.59 3.19 2.98
CA VAL A 81 -1.14 3.03 1.62
C VAL A 81 -0.18 2.23 0.75
N ILE A 82 1.11 2.62 0.71
CA ILE A 82 2.13 1.94 -0.10
C ILE A 82 2.30 0.49 0.34
N LEU A 83 2.37 0.24 1.65
CA LEU A 83 2.49 -1.11 2.20
C LEU A 83 1.28 -1.99 1.84
N ASN A 84 0.06 -1.45 1.93
CA ASN A 84 -1.16 -2.18 1.56
C ASN A 84 -1.17 -2.56 0.08
N LEU A 85 -0.74 -1.65 -0.80
CA LEU A 85 -0.65 -1.91 -2.23
C LEU A 85 0.46 -2.91 -2.56
N LEU A 86 1.61 -2.82 -1.88
CA LEU A 86 2.73 -3.75 -2.04
C LEU A 86 2.38 -5.16 -1.55
N ASP A 87 1.71 -5.28 -0.40
CA ASP A 87 1.24 -6.56 0.15
C ASP A 87 0.24 -7.23 -0.79
N ASN A 88 -0.68 -6.45 -1.38
CA ASN A 88 -1.58 -6.96 -2.43
C ASN A 88 -0.80 -7.43 -3.66
N ALA A 89 0.10 -6.62 -4.20
CA ALA A 89 0.92 -6.96 -5.36
C ALA A 89 1.71 -8.27 -5.13
N PHE A 90 2.32 -8.41 -3.96
CA PHE A 90 3.07 -9.60 -3.57
C PHE A 90 2.18 -10.83 -3.42
N LYS A 91 1.05 -10.69 -2.73
CA LYS A 91 0.09 -11.79 -2.51
C LYS A 91 -0.45 -12.37 -3.81
N PHE A 92 -0.67 -11.54 -4.83
CA PHE A 92 -1.23 -11.96 -6.11
C PHE A 92 -0.16 -12.26 -7.18
N THR A 93 1.13 -12.12 -6.84
CA THR A 93 2.26 -12.45 -7.73
C THR A 93 3.05 -13.61 -7.13
N PRO A 94 2.77 -14.86 -7.51
CA PRO A 94 3.55 -16.02 -7.03
C PRO A 94 4.99 -16.02 -7.57
N ALA A 95 5.18 -15.53 -8.80
CA ALA A 95 6.46 -15.38 -9.49
C ALA A 95 6.34 -14.21 -10.48
N GLY A 96 7.40 -13.42 -10.64
CA GLY A 96 7.45 -12.30 -11.58
C GLY A 96 8.05 -11.03 -10.98
N THR A 97 7.53 -9.87 -11.38
CA THR A 97 8.10 -8.57 -11.00
C THR A 97 7.03 -7.63 -10.47
N ILE A 98 7.37 -6.93 -9.39
CA ILE A 98 6.63 -5.77 -8.88
C ILE A 98 7.48 -4.54 -9.16
N SER A 99 6.98 -3.65 -10.02
CA SER A 99 7.63 -2.40 -10.39
C SER A 99 6.95 -1.22 -9.70
N ILE A 100 7.73 -0.42 -8.99
CA ILE A 100 7.29 0.84 -8.40
C ILE A 100 7.92 1.99 -9.17
N SER A 101 7.12 3.00 -9.49
CA SER A 101 7.60 4.24 -10.10
C SER A 101 6.92 5.44 -9.48
N VAL A 102 7.67 6.51 -9.28
CA VAL A 102 7.17 7.80 -8.83
C VAL A 102 7.35 8.80 -9.96
N ARG A 103 6.34 9.63 -10.20
CA ARG A 103 6.43 10.76 -11.13
C ARG A 103 5.84 12.01 -10.51
N LYS A 104 6.51 13.13 -10.67
CA LYS A 104 5.90 14.45 -10.44
C LYS A 104 4.78 14.65 -11.47
N LYS A 105 3.68 15.24 -11.02
CA LYS A 105 2.56 15.67 -11.83
C LYS A 105 2.37 17.17 -11.65
N ASP A 106 1.58 17.77 -12.53
CA ASP A 106 1.26 19.19 -12.46
C ASP A 106 0.58 19.54 -11.14
N LYS A 107 0.65 20.82 -10.77
CA LYS A 107 -0.01 21.38 -9.57
C LYS A 107 0.48 20.76 -8.26
N GLY A 108 1.76 20.39 -8.19
CA GLY A 108 2.39 19.89 -6.96
C GLY A 108 1.91 18.50 -6.52
N LYS A 109 1.35 17.71 -7.44
CA LYS A 109 0.94 16.32 -7.18
C LYS A 109 2.06 15.35 -7.49
N ALA A 110 2.04 14.19 -6.83
CA ALA A 110 2.89 13.06 -7.16
C ALA A 110 2.02 11.86 -7.53
N LEU A 111 2.44 11.11 -8.55
CA LEU A 111 1.84 9.84 -8.93
C LEU A 111 2.79 8.71 -8.53
N VAL A 112 2.33 7.86 -7.60
CA VAL A 112 2.98 6.58 -7.30
C VAL A 112 2.23 5.50 -8.07
N LYS A 113 2.97 4.72 -8.86
CA LYS A 113 2.43 3.57 -9.58
C LYS A 113 3.13 2.31 -9.09
N ILE A 114 2.34 1.34 -8.65
CA ILE A 114 2.79 -0.01 -8.33
C ILE A 114 2.15 -0.93 -9.35
N LYS A 115 2.97 -1.67 -10.09
CA LYS A 115 2.55 -2.62 -11.12
C LYS A 115 3.10 -3.98 -10.76
N ASP A 116 2.26 -5.00 -10.79
CA ASP A 116 2.67 -6.39 -10.66
C ASP A 116 2.43 -7.18 -11.96
N THR A 117 3.00 -8.38 -12.03
CA THR A 117 2.80 -9.34 -13.12
C THR A 117 2.02 -10.57 -12.64
N GLY A 118 1.20 -10.41 -11.61
CA GLY A 118 0.42 -11.48 -11.00
C GLY A 118 -0.80 -11.88 -11.83
N TYR A 119 -1.72 -12.59 -11.17
CA TYR A 119 -2.93 -13.13 -11.79
C TYR A 119 -3.93 -12.06 -12.29
N GLY A 120 -3.68 -10.77 -12.02
CA GLY A 120 -4.60 -9.70 -12.29
C GLY A 120 -5.81 -9.71 -11.35
N ILE A 121 -6.82 -8.89 -11.68
CA ILE A 121 -8.03 -8.71 -10.88
C ILE A 121 -9.23 -9.28 -11.64
N ASP A 122 -10.02 -10.13 -10.98
CA ASP A 122 -11.26 -10.66 -11.55
C ASP A 122 -12.22 -9.50 -11.91
N LYS A 123 -12.76 -9.51 -13.13
CA LYS A 123 -13.71 -8.50 -13.61
C LYS A 123 -14.95 -8.36 -12.70
N LYS A 124 -15.34 -9.42 -12.01
CA LYS A 124 -16.50 -9.43 -11.08
C LYS A 124 -16.26 -8.61 -9.83
N ILE A 125 -15.03 -8.53 -9.33
CA ILE A 125 -14.70 -7.76 -8.13
C ILE A 125 -14.32 -6.31 -8.45
N LEU A 126 -13.93 -6.01 -9.70
CA LEU A 126 -13.49 -4.68 -10.13
C LEU A 126 -14.42 -3.53 -9.69
N PRO A 127 -15.77 -3.63 -9.81
CA PRO A 127 -16.68 -2.56 -9.37
C PRO A 127 -16.67 -2.33 -7.85
N LYS A 128 -16.31 -3.36 -7.07
CA LYS A 128 -16.31 -3.37 -5.61
C LYS A 128 -14.90 -3.33 -5.03
N LEU A 129 -13.85 -3.18 -5.85
CA LEU A 129 -12.46 -3.33 -5.44
C LEU A 129 -12.06 -2.43 -4.25
N PHE A 130 -12.68 -1.25 -4.16
CA PHE A 130 -12.45 -0.29 -3.08
C PHE A 130 -13.60 -0.20 -2.08
N SER A 131 -14.50 -1.19 -2.01
CA SER A 131 -15.50 -1.27 -0.94
C SER A 131 -14.97 -2.06 0.24
N LYS A 132 -15.53 -1.84 1.43
CA LYS A 132 -15.22 -2.64 2.61
C LYS A 132 -15.49 -4.13 2.35
N PHE A 133 -14.63 -4.99 2.88
CA PHE A 133 -14.73 -6.45 2.82
C PHE A 133 -14.73 -7.05 1.40
N ALA A 134 -14.35 -6.28 0.38
CA ALA A 134 -14.19 -6.80 -0.97
C ALA A 134 -12.92 -7.64 -1.06
N THR A 135 -13.07 -8.97 -1.07
CA THR A 135 -11.97 -9.92 -1.24
C THR A 135 -12.46 -11.17 -1.97
N ILE A 136 -11.65 -11.68 -2.89
CA ILE A 136 -11.79 -13.02 -3.48
C ILE A 136 -10.91 -14.06 -2.76
N SER A 137 -10.09 -13.61 -1.80
CA SER A 137 -9.14 -14.45 -1.08
C SER A 137 -9.63 -14.77 0.33
N PHE A 138 -9.46 -16.01 0.76
CA PHE A 138 -9.78 -16.46 2.13
C PHE A 138 -8.86 -15.86 3.21
N THR A 139 -7.73 -15.27 2.81
CA THR A 139 -6.70 -14.76 3.74
C THR A 139 -6.72 -13.25 3.93
N GLY A 140 -7.35 -12.49 3.03
CA GLY A 140 -7.45 -11.02 3.11
C GLY A 140 -8.74 -10.56 3.78
N THR A 141 -8.71 -9.45 4.51
CA THR A 141 -9.91 -8.90 5.14
C THR A 141 -10.73 -7.99 4.23
N GLY A 142 -10.23 -7.69 3.02
CA GLY A 142 -10.91 -6.82 2.06
C GLY A 142 -11.01 -5.34 2.50
N ILE A 143 -10.25 -4.96 3.52
CA ILE A 143 -10.28 -3.60 4.09
C ILE A 143 -9.16 -2.70 3.56
N GLY A 144 -7.99 -3.27 3.23
CA GLY A 144 -6.78 -2.49 2.92
C GLY A 144 -6.95 -1.48 1.79
N LEU A 145 -7.59 -1.87 0.68
CA LEU A 145 -7.84 -0.97 -0.45
C LEU A 145 -8.88 0.12 -0.13
N TYR A 146 -9.90 -0.20 0.66
CA TYR A 146 -10.87 0.79 1.14
C TYR A 146 -10.17 1.87 1.98
N ILE A 147 -9.31 1.48 2.92
CA ILE A 147 -8.52 2.42 3.73
C ILE A 147 -7.61 3.24 2.83
N SER A 148 -6.90 2.61 1.89
CA SER A 148 -6.03 3.32 0.96
C SER A 148 -6.79 4.41 0.19
N LYS A 149 -7.99 4.10 -0.31
CA LYS A 149 -8.86 5.09 -0.97
C LYS A 149 -9.26 6.23 -0.03
N CYS A 150 -9.61 5.92 1.21
CA CYS A 150 -10.01 6.92 2.21
C CYS A 150 -8.87 7.86 2.58
N VAL A 151 -7.68 7.32 2.81
CA VAL A 151 -6.46 8.11 3.09
C VAL A 151 -6.15 9.05 1.93
N ILE A 152 -6.14 8.55 0.68
CA ILE A 152 -5.85 9.38 -0.49
C ILE A 152 -6.91 10.47 -0.67
N LYS A 153 -8.20 10.14 -0.47
CA LYS A 153 -9.29 11.13 -0.51
C LYS A 153 -9.15 12.21 0.56
N ALA A 154 -8.76 11.84 1.78
CA ALA A 154 -8.49 12.80 2.86
C ALA A 154 -7.34 13.76 2.52
N HIS A 155 -6.38 13.32 1.70
CA HIS A 155 -5.30 14.16 1.18
C HIS A 155 -5.71 15.07 0.01
N GLY A 156 -6.96 15.01 -0.45
CA GLY A 156 -7.50 15.84 -1.54
C GLY A 156 -7.15 15.34 -2.94
N ALA A 157 -6.92 14.04 -3.08
CA ALA A 157 -6.61 13.38 -4.35
C ALA A 157 -7.67 12.35 -4.75
#